data_AF-A0A4R1UQL5-F1
#
_entry.id   AF-A0A4R1UQL5-F1
#
_cell.length_a   1.000
_cell.length_b   1.000
_cell.length_c   1.000
_cell.angle_alpha   90.00
_cell.angle_beta   90.00
_cell.angle_gamma   90.00
#
_symmetry.space_group_name_H-M   'P 1'
#
loop_
_entity.id
_entity.type
_entity.pdbx_description
1 polymer ?
#
loop_
_entity_poly.entity_id
_entity_poly.type
_entity_poly.pdbx_seq_one_letter_code
_entity_poly.pdbx_strand_id
1 'polypeptide(L)'
;MAGATASRDAASDWEAVRGAADIQYAPLPKVPAPPVHMPGWLRVLGEWLEALLGPIGRLLGISWPVFQYVLIGLAVLLVLFVLWRLLGPLLQRPAKSAEDPAEAWLPDRDEAMALLGDADRLAAEGRFAEATHLLLRRSVQQIRATRPEWLHPASTAREIATLPALPETGRNAFATIAQRVERSRFALRDLNAQDWAAARGAYAEFAQIRFTV
;
A
#
# COMPACT_ATOMS: atom_id res chain seq x y z
N MET A 1 -22.49 1.32 -44.90
CA MET A 1 -22.77 -0.13 -44.95
C MET A 1 -21.59 -0.99 -44.50
N ALA A 2 -20.32 -0.61 -44.76
CA ALA A 2 -19.13 -1.39 -44.38
C ALA A 2 -18.89 -1.60 -42.86
N GLY A 3 -19.30 -0.65 -42.00
CA GLY A 3 -19.13 -0.82 -40.54
C GLY A 3 -20.07 -1.87 -39.92
N ALA A 4 -21.21 -2.13 -40.56
CA ALA A 4 -22.20 -3.11 -40.10
C ALA A 4 -21.89 -4.55 -40.54
N THR A 5 -21.00 -4.72 -41.53
CA THR A 5 -20.46 -6.02 -41.94
C THR A 5 -19.27 -6.38 -41.05
N ALA A 6 -18.34 -5.46 -40.83
CA ALA A 6 -17.17 -5.67 -39.96
C ALA A 6 -17.56 -6.06 -38.51
N SER A 7 -18.64 -5.50 -37.97
CA SER A 7 -19.13 -5.87 -36.64
C SER A 7 -19.81 -7.24 -36.59
N ARG A 8 -20.41 -7.71 -37.69
CA ARG A 8 -20.94 -9.08 -37.80
C ARG A 8 -19.82 -10.09 -37.94
N ASP A 9 -18.80 -9.77 -38.75
CA ASP A 9 -17.64 -10.63 -38.96
C ASP A 9 -16.87 -10.82 -37.63
N ALA A 10 -16.69 -9.76 -36.85
CA ALA A 10 -16.09 -9.85 -35.51
C ALA A 10 -16.93 -10.69 -34.53
N ALA A 11 -18.25 -10.62 -34.61
CA ALA A 11 -19.13 -11.45 -33.79
C ALA A 11 -19.04 -12.93 -34.16
N SER A 12 -18.99 -13.26 -35.46
CA SER A 12 -18.82 -14.64 -35.92
C SER A 12 -17.44 -15.21 -35.57
N ASP A 13 -16.39 -14.41 -35.67
CA ASP A 13 -15.03 -14.83 -35.30
C ASP A 13 -14.93 -15.10 -33.79
N TRP A 14 -15.56 -14.25 -32.98
CA TRP A 14 -15.62 -14.45 -31.55
C TRP A 14 -16.46 -15.68 -31.16
N GLU A 15 -17.57 -15.94 -31.85
CA GLU A 15 -18.36 -17.16 -31.67
C GLU A 15 -17.56 -18.41 -32.06
N ALA A 16 -16.75 -18.35 -33.12
CA ALA A 16 -15.88 -19.45 -33.54
C ALA A 16 -14.82 -19.76 -32.47
N VAL A 17 -14.14 -18.76 -31.92
CA VAL A 17 -13.17 -18.93 -30.83
C VAL A 17 -13.84 -19.41 -29.55
N ARG A 18 -15.02 -18.89 -29.21
CA ARG A 18 -15.82 -19.34 -28.07
C ARG A 18 -16.39 -20.76 -28.25
N GLY A 19 -16.45 -21.30 -29.45
CA GLY A 19 -16.87 -22.69 -29.71
C GLY A 19 -15.72 -23.70 -29.77
N ALA A 20 -14.47 -23.22 -29.85
CA ALA A 20 -13.28 -24.03 -30.05
C ALA A 20 -12.96 -24.85 -28.78
N ALA A 21 -13.33 -26.13 -28.78
CA ALA A 21 -13.18 -27.04 -27.64
C ALA A 21 -11.72 -27.45 -27.37
N ASP A 22 -10.81 -27.23 -28.32
CA ASP A 22 -9.37 -27.47 -28.24
C ASP A 22 -8.62 -26.42 -27.41
N ILE A 23 -9.18 -25.21 -27.27
CA ILE A 23 -8.68 -24.15 -26.38
C ILE A 23 -9.47 -24.04 -25.07
N GLN A 24 -10.52 -24.85 -24.90
CA GLN A 24 -11.35 -24.86 -23.70
C GLN A 24 -10.96 -25.99 -22.76
N TYR A 25 -10.66 -25.62 -21.53
CA TYR A 25 -10.52 -26.59 -20.45
C TYR A 25 -11.90 -27.21 -20.16
N ALA A 26 -12.10 -28.46 -20.55
CA ALA A 26 -13.28 -29.22 -20.17
C ALA A 26 -13.31 -29.43 -18.64
N PRO A 27 -14.47 -29.28 -17.98
CA PRO A 27 -14.60 -29.63 -16.58
C PRO A 27 -14.19 -31.09 -16.38
N LEU A 28 -13.26 -31.33 -15.47
CA LEU A 28 -12.85 -32.69 -15.12
C LEU A 28 -14.07 -33.49 -14.65
N PRO A 29 -14.18 -34.78 -15.01
CA PRO A 29 -15.26 -35.63 -14.52
C PRO A 29 -15.24 -35.61 -12.99
N LYS A 30 -16.41 -35.43 -12.36
CA LYS A 30 -16.54 -35.48 -10.90
C LYS A 30 -16.20 -36.89 -10.42
N VAL A 31 -14.97 -37.06 -9.93
CA VAL A 31 -14.56 -38.29 -9.24
C VAL A 31 -15.37 -38.38 -7.94
N PRO A 32 -16.12 -39.47 -7.68
CA PRO A 32 -16.79 -39.64 -6.41
C PRO A 32 -15.73 -39.63 -5.30
N ALA A 33 -15.90 -38.73 -4.33
CA ALA A 33 -14.96 -38.62 -3.23
C ALA A 33 -14.90 -39.95 -2.47
N PRO A 34 -13.70 -40.47 -2.14
CA PRO A 34 -13.58 -41.67 -1.34
C PRO A 34 -14.26 -41.46 0.03
N PRO A 35 -14.84 -42.52 0.64
CA PRO A 35 -15.43 -42.41 1.95
C PRO A 35 -14.39 -41.92 2.96
N VAL A 36 -14.70 -40.81 3.64
CA VAL A 36 -13.81 -40.20 4.62
C VAL A 36 -13.85 -41.06 5.89
N HIS A 37 -12.93 -42.01 6.02
CA HIS A 37 -12.71 -42.71 7.26
C HIS A 37 -11.81 -41.87 8.17
N MET A 38 -12.29 -41.52 9.36
CA MET A 38 -11.47 -40.83 10.34
C MET A 38 -10.26 -41.71 10.72
N PRO A 39 -9.01 -41.24 10.59
CA PRO A 39 -7.84 -42.04 10.89
C PRO A 39 -7.88 -42.58 12.32
N GLY A 40 -7.47 -43.83 12.53
CA GLY A 40 -7.54 -44.47 13.85
C GLY A 40 -6.78 -43.72 14.94
N TRP A 41 -5.63 -43.12 14.61
CA TRP A 41 -4.85 -42.30 15.54
C TRP A 41 -5.61 -41.03 15.97
N LEU A 42 -6.44 -40.46 15.11
CA LEU A 42 -7.25 -39.28 15.41
C LEU A 42 -8.37 -39.61 16.41
N ARG A 43 -8.93 -40.82 16.30
CA ARG A 43 -9.92 -41.33 17.26
C ARG A 43 -9.29 -41.52 18.64
N VAL A 44 -8.12 -42.17 18.70
CA VAL A 44 -7.37 -42.37 19.94
C VAL A 44 -6.96 -41.04 20.58
N LEU A 45 -6.52 -40.07 19.78
CA LEU A 45 -6.20 -38.73 20.25
C LEU A 45 -7.44 -38.04 20.84
N GLY A 46 -8.60 -38.16 20.20
CA GLY A 46 -9.87 -37.62 20.69
C GLY A 46 -10.29 -38.21 22.03
N GLU A 47 -10.22 -39.54 22.17
CA GLU A 47 -10.51 -40.24 23.42
C GLU A 47 -9.57 -39.82 24.56
N TRP A 48 -8.28 -39.65 24.25
CA TRP A 48 -7.30 -39.15 25.22
C TRP A 48 -7.55 -37.67 25.60
N LEU A 49 -7.87 -36.81 24.62
CA LEU A 49 -8.22 -35.41 24.89
C LEU A 49 -9.48 -35.32 25.76
N GLU A 50 -10.50 -36.14 25.50
CA GLU A 50 -11.72 -36.17 26.30
C GLU A 50 -11.44 -36.63 27.73
N ALA A 51 -10.57 -37.62 27.94
CA ALA A 51 -10.16 -38.04 29.26
C ALA A 51 -9.42 -36.94 30.03
N LEU A 52 -8.55 -36.18 29.34
CA LEU A 52 -7.76 -35.09 29.92
C LEU A 52 -8.60 -33.84 30.21
N LEU A 53 -9.40 -33.40 29.23
CA LEU A 53 -10.16 -32.15 29.25
C LEU A 53 -11.56 -32.33 29.86
N GLY A 54 -12.12 -33.54 29.88
CA GLY A 54 -13.42 -33.85 30.45
C GLY A 54 -13.63 -33.35 31.89
N PRO A 55 -12.71 -33.54 32.85
CA PRO A 55 -12.85 -32.97 34.18
C PRO A 55 -12.85 -31.43 34.18
N ILE A 56 -11.99 -30.80 33.36
CA ILE A 56 -11.94 -29.34 33.20
C ILE A 56 -13.24 -28.83 32.57
N GLY A 57 -13.76 -29.52 31.56
CA GLY A 57 -15.03 -29.21 30.90
C GLY A 57 -16.24 -29.36 31.82
N ARG A 58 -16.24 -30.33 32.74
CA ARG A 58 -17.28 -30.46 33.78
C ARG A 58 -17.19 -29.34 34.83
N LEU A 59 -16.00 -28.98 35.27
CA LEU A 59 -15.74 -27.84 36.17
C LEU A 59 -16.13 -26.50 35.54
N LEU A 60 -15.77 -26.29 34.27
CA LEU A 60 -16.15 -25.13 33.46
C LEU A 60 -17.65 -25.14 33.15
N GLY A 61 -18.27 -26.29 32.92
CA GLY A 61 -19.71 -26.43 32.66
C GLY A 61 -20.56 -26.00 33.86
N ILE A 62 -20.14 -26.35 35.08
CA ILE A 62 -20.78 -25.91 36.33
C ILE A 62 -20.59 -24.39 36.54
N SER A 63 -19.44 -23.85 36.13
CA SER A 63 -19.09 -22.43 36.27
C SER A 63 -19.38 -21.60 35.02
N TRP A 64 -20.04 -22.19 34.01
CA TRP A 64 -20.23 -21.60 32.69
C TRP A 64 -21.03 -20.29 32.75
N PRO A 65 -22.12 -20.18 33.55
CA PRO A 65 -22.83 -18.91 33.70
C PRO A 65 -21.91 -17.81 34.25
N VAL A 66 -21.07 -18.11 35.24
CA VAL A 66 -20.14 -17.15 35.83
C VAL A 66 -19.10 -16.70 34.81
N PHE A 67 -18.51 -17.65 34.08
CA PHE A 67 -17.52 -17.35 33.05
C PHE A 67 -18.11 -16.53 31.89
N GLN A 68 -19.35 -16.84 31.50
CA GLN A 68 -20.11 -16.06 30.51
C GLN A 68 -20.30 -14.60 30.98
N TYR A 69 -20.69 -14.38 32.24
CA TYR A 69 -20.83 -13.02 32.77
C TYR A 69 -19.49 -12.29 32.87
N VAL A 70 -18.40 -12.97 33.20
CA VAL A 70 -17.05 -12.39 33.20
C VAL A 70 -16.63 -11.98 31.79
N LEU A 71 -16.87 -12.83 30.78
CA LEU A 71 -16.58 -12.50 29.38
C LEU A 71 -17.44 -11.34 28.87
N ILE A 72 -18.73 -11.31 29.21
CA ILE A 72 -19.62 -10.20 28.88
C ILE A 72 -19.11 -8.91 29.55
N GLY A 73 -18.74 -8.97 30.83
CA GLY A 73 -18.17 -7.82 31.55
C GLY A 73 -16.88 -7.31 30.90
N LEU A 74 -15.98 -8.22 30.49
CA LEU A 74 -14.75 -7.88 29.78
C LEU A 74 -15.03 -7.28 28.39
N ALA A 75 -15.98 -7.84 27.65
CA ALA A 75 -16.41 -7.32 26.36
C ALA A 75 -17.00 -5.91 26.49
N VAL A 76 -17.85 -5.67 27.51
CA VAL A 76 -18.40 -4.35 27.82
C VAL A 76 -17.29 -3.36 28.17
N LEU A 77 -16.33 -3.75 29.03
CA LEU A 77 -15.17 -2.91 29.35
C LEU A 77 -14.34 -2.56 28.11
N LEU A 78 -14.11 -3.52 27.22
CA LEU A 78 -13.39 -3.29 25.97
C LEU A 78 -14.15 -2.33 25.05
N VAL A 79 -15.46 -2.50 24.91
CA VAL A 79 -16.32 -1.59 24.15
C VAL A 79 -16.27 -0.18 24.74
N LEU A 80 -16.37 -0.03 26.06
CA LEU A 80 -16.25 1.26 26.74
C LEU A 80 -14.87 1.88 26.54
N PHE A 81 -13.80 1.09 26.60
CA PHE A 81 -12.43 1.55 26.33
C PHE A 81 -12.27 2.05 24.89
N VAL A 82 -12.78 1.29 23.92
CA VAL A 82 -12.77 1.67 22.49
C VAL A 82 -13.60 2.93 22.27
N LEU A 83 -14.81 3.01 22.84
CA LEU A 83 -15.65 4.20 22.77
C LEU A 83 -14.95 5.40 23.39
N TRP A 84 -14.34 5.26 24.56
CA TRP A 84 -13.57 6.35 25.18
C TRP A 84 -12.37 6.78 24.32
N ARG A 85 -11.65 5.83 23.72
CA ARG A 85 -10.52 6.10 22.82
C ARG A 85 -10.92 6.79 21.52
N LEU A 86 -12.12 6.50 21.01
CA LEU A 86 -12.69 7.07 19.78
C LEU A 86 -13.42 8.39 20.01
N LEU A 87 -14.14 8.53 21.13
CA LEU A 87 -14.86 9.76 21.49
C LEU A 87 -13.95 10.79 22.18
N GLY A 88 -12.83 10.37 22.76
CA GLY A 88 -11.79 11.24 23.33
C GLY A 88 -11.35 12.38 22.40
N PRO A 89 -11.06 12.12 21.10
CA PRO A 89 -10.78 13.17 20.12
C PRO A 89 -12.01 13.94 19.63
N LEU A 90 -13.25 13.47 19.86
CA LEU A 90 -14.48 14.21 19.51
C LEU A 90 -14.97 15.15 20.64
N LEU A 91 -14.67 14.84 21.90
CA LEU A 91 -14.99 15.66 23.07
C LEU A 91 -13.97 16.80 23.27
N GLN A 92 -12.79 16.67 22.66
CA GLN A 92 -11.89 17.81 22.47
C GLN A 92 -12.53 18.70 21.40
N ARG A 93 -13.18 19.78 21.83
CA ARG A 93 -13.59 20.86 20.95
C ARG A 93 -12.38 21.23 20.10
N PRO A 94 -12.46 21.18 18.76
CA PRO A 94 -11.43 21.83 17.97
C PRO A 94 -11.55 23.31 18.33
N ALA A 95 -10.58 23.82 19.09
CA ALA A 95 -10.26 25.22 18.95
C ALA A 95 -10.11 25.42 17.45
N LYS A 96 -10.88 26.37 16.92
CA LYS A 96 -10.80 26.79 15.53
C LYS A 96 -9.38 27.31 15.31
N SER A 97 -8.45 26.40 15.04
CA SER A 97 -7.13 26.74 14.55
C SER A 97 -7.36 27.18 13.12
N ALA A 98 -7.47 28.50 12.99
CA ALA A 98 -6.85 29.17 11.88
C ALA A 98 -5.48 28.52 11.66
N GLU A 99 -5.34 27.84 10.53
CA GLU A 99 -4.12 27.84 9.71
C GLU A 99 -2.83 28.08 10.52
N ASP A 100 -2.33 27.01 11.14
CA ASP A 100 -0.98 26.97 11.68
C ASP A 100 -0.13 26.17 10.65
N PRO A 101 0.77 26.81 9.88
CA PRO A 101 1.63 26.14 8.89
C PRO A 101 2.69 25.22 9.50
N ALA A 102 2.66 25.01 10.82
CA ALA A 102 3.74 24.42 11.60
C ALA A 102 3.45 22.95 11.95
N GLU A 103 3.56 22.05 10.95
CA GLU A 103 4.08 20.66 11.09
C GLU A 103 3.96 19.83 9.80
N ALA A 104 3.99 20.47 8.62
CA ALA A 104 4.16 19.72 7.38
C ALA A 104 5.57 19.13 7.34
N TRP A 105 5.69 17.81 7.14
CA TRP A 105 6.98 17.14 7.08
C TRP A 105 7.83 17.67 5.92
N LEU A 106 9.06 18.06 6.24
CA LEU A 106 10.06 18.56 5.30
C LEU A 106 11.33 17.73 5.45
N PRO A 107 12.06 17.45 4.35
CA PRO A 107 13.38 16.82 4.43
C PRO A 107 14.35 17.68 5.25
N ASP A 108 15.30 17.03 5.92
CA ASP A 108 16.41 17.75 6.52
C ASP A 108 17.20 18.52 5.45
N ARG A 109 17.54 19.77 5.74
CA ARG A 109 18.11 20.70 4.76
C ARG A 109 19.52 20.27 4.33
N ASP A 110 20.34 19.80 5.25
CA ASP A 110 21.72 19.40 4.95
C ASP A 110 21.72 18.09 4.16
N GLU A 111 20.85 17.14 4.52
CA GLU A 111 20.64 15.91 3.74
C GLU A 111 20.12 16.21 2.32
N ALA A 112 19.17 17.14 2.19
CA ALA A 112 18.62 17.54 0.91
C ALA A 112 19.66 18.24 0.02
N MET A 113 20.52 19.07 0.60
CA MET A 113 21.65 19.69 -0.10
C MET A 113 22.67 18.66 -0.57
N ALA A 114 23.03 17.70 0.29
CA ALA A 114 23.93 16.61 -0.08
C ALA A 114 23.36 15.75 -1.22
N LEU A 115 22.06 15.42 -1.15
CA LEU A 115 21.37 14.68 -2.21
C LEU A 115 21.34 15.46 -3.53
N LEU A 116 21.02 16.75 -3.50
CA LEU A 116 21.03 17.59 -4.69
C LEU A 116 22.45 17.69 -5.29
N GLY A 117 23.48 17.81 -4.47
CA GLY A 117 24.89 17.82 -4.92
C GLY A 117 25.31 16.50 -5.59
N ASP A 118 24.94 15.36 -4.99
CA ASP A 118 25.18 14.04 -5.59
C ASP A 118 24.47 13.88 -6.95
N ALA A 119 23.24 14.36 -7.06
CA ALA A 119 22.47 14.32 -8.29
C ALA A 119 22.97 15.32 -9.35
N ASP A 120 23.40 16.52 -8.93
CA ASP A 120 24.00 17.55 -9.80
C ASP A 120 25.30 17.05 -10.44
N ARG A 121 26.12 16.27 -9.71
CA ARG A 121 27.31 15.60 -10.29
C ARG A 121 26.97 14.65 -11.42
N LEU A 122 25.94 13.80 -11.24
CA LEU A 122 25.46 12.91 -12.31
C LEU A 122 24.92 13.70 -13.51
N ALA A 123 24.20 14.79 -13.26
CA ALA A 123 23.69 15.64 -14.32
C ALA A 123 24.81 16.37 -15.08
N ALA A 124 25.91 16.74 -14.42
CA ALA A 124 27.08 17.34 -15.05
C ALA A 124 27.78 16.37 -16.03
N GLU A 125 27.68 15.07 -15.79
CA GLU A 125 28.13 14.01 -16.71
C GLU A 125 27.14 13.76 -17.87
N GLY A 126 26.04 14.52 -17.95
CA GLY A 126 24.96 14.31 -18.92
C GLY A 126 23.99 13.17 -18.55
N ARG A 127 24.13 12.56 -17.37
CA ARG A 127 23.34 11.40 -16.93
C ARG A 127 22.04 11.83 -16.23
N PHE A 128 21.19 12.56 -16.95
CA PHE A 128 19.98 13.19 -16.41
C PHE A 128 18.94 12.18 -15.87
N ALA A 129 18.77 11.04 -16.54
CA ALA A 129 17.87 9.99 -16.08
C ALA A 129 18.31 9.39 -14.74
N GLU A 130 19.62 9.19 -14.57
CA GLU A 130 20.20 8.64 -13.35
C GLU A 130 20.17 9.64 -12.20
N ALA A 131 20.46 10.92 -12.47
CA ALA A 131 20.31 12.01 -11.51
C ALA A 131 18.87 12.09 -10.96
N THR A 132 17.88 12.06 -11.87
CA THR A 132 16.45 12.11 -11.51
C THR A 132 16.02 10.86 -10.74
N HIS A 133 16.53 9.69 -11.12
CA HIS A 133 16.23 8.44 -10.43
C HIS A 133 16.86 8.36 -9.03
N LEU A 134 18.09 8.86 -8.87
CA LEU A 134 18.76 8.97 -7.57
C LEU A 134 17.94 9.84 -6.60
N LEU A 135 17.48 11.01 -7.09
CA LEU A 135 16.65 11.95 -6.34
C LEU A 135 15.38 11.28 -5.82
N LEU A 136 14.67 10.55 -6.69
CA LEU A 136 13.46 9.80 -6.31
C LEU A 136 13.77 8.71 -5.29
N ARG A 137 14.77 7.87 -5.57
CA ARG A 137 15.07 6.71 -4.72
C ARG A 137 15.47 7.14 -3.31
N ARG A 138 16.35 8.13 -3.18
CA ARG A 138 16.86 8.57 -1.88
C ARG A 138 15.81 9.34 -1.08
N SER A 139 14.98 10.14 -1.73
CA SER A 139 13.84 10.81 -1.07
C SER A 139 12.81 9.81 -0.53
N VAL A 140 12.47 8.76 -1.29
CA VAL A 140 11.59 7.69 -0.80
C VAL A 140 12.22 6.94 0.38
N GLN A 141 13.53 6.65 0.31
CA GLN A 141 14.25 6.01 1.43
C GLN A 141 14.20 6.86 2.71
N GLN A 142 14.34 8.19 2.59
CA GLN A 142 14.26 9.11 3.72
C GLN A 142 12.87 9.11 4.36
N ILE A 143 11.80 9.14 3.56
CA ILE A 143 10.42 9.01 4.09
C ILE A 143 10.24 7.67 4.78
N ARG A 144 10.69 6.56 4.19
CA ARG A 144 10.58 5.23 4.82
C ARG A 144 11.33 5.13 6.15
N ALA A 145 12.45 5.84 6.30
CA ALA A 145 13.25 5.84 7.52
C ALA A 145 12.64 6.72 8.62
N THR A 146 12.08 7.87 8.25
CA THR A 146 11.56 8.86 9.20
C THR A 146 10.08 8.68 9.53
N ARG A 147 9.27 8.17 8.59
CA ARG A 147 7.83 7.98 8.65
C ARG A 147 7.43 6.61 8.06
N PRO A 148 7.85 5.49 8.68
CA PRO A 148 7.57 4.15 8.16
C PRO A 148 6.08 3.85 7.99
N GLU A 149 5.22 4.51 8.78
CA GLU A 149 3.76 4.34 8.74
C GLU A 149 3.09 4.98 7.52
N TRP A 150 3.79 5.84 6.77
CA TRP A 150 3.24 6.50 5.57
C TRP A 150 3.35 5.64 4.32
N LEU A 151 4.28 4.68 4.30
CA LEU A 151 4.64 3.95 3.09
C LEU A 151 4.51 2.44 3.31
N HIS A 152 3.73 1.79 2.46
CA HIS A 152 3.70 0.35 2.37
C HIS A 152 4.94 -0.15 1.60
N PRO A 153 5.44 -1.38 1.84
CA PRO A 153 6.50 -1.97 1.02
C PRO A 153 6.23 -1.97 -0.50
N ALA A 154 4.96 -1.93 -0.90
CA ALA A 154 4.51 -1.89 -2.29
C ALA A 154 4.19 -0.47 -2.80
N SER A 155 4.40 0.58 -1.99
CA SER A 155 4.04 1.95 -2.37
C SER A 155 4.81 2.41 -3.60
N THR A 156 4.07 2.94 -4.57
CA THR A 156 4.64 3.47 -5.82
C THR A 156 4.93 4.98 -5.72
N ALA A 157 5.82 5.49 -6.56
CA ALA A 157 6.15 6.92 -6.57
C ALA A 157 4.92 7.82 -6.88
N ARG A 158 3.98 7.33 -7.70
CA ARG A 158 2.71 8.03 -7.98
C ARG A 158 1.77 8.07 -6.78
N GLU A 159 1.71 7.00 -5.99
CA GLU A 159 0.94 6.99 -4.74
C GLU A 159 1.53 7.95 -3.72
N ILE A 160 2.86 8.03 -3.63
CA ILE A 160 3.56 8.99 -2.75
C ILE A 160 3.18 10.42 -3.13
N ALA A 161 3.07 10.73 -4.42
CA ALA A 161 2.69 12.05 -4.92
C ALA A 161 1.26 12.47 -4.55
N THR A 162 0.39 11.56 -4.08
CA THR A 162 -0.98 11.88 -3.67
C THR A 162 -1.21 11.72 -2.16
N LEU A 163 -0.15 11.45 -1.38
CA LEU A 163 -0.27 11.28 0.07
C LEU A 163 -0.76 12.58 0.74
N PRO A 164 -1.88 12.54 1.49
CA PRO A 164 -2.40 13.70 2.19
C PRO A 164 -1.45 14.23 3.28
N ALA A 165 -0.62 13.34 3.84
CA ALA A 165 0.34 13.65 4.89
C ALA A 165 1.57 14.44 4.41
N LEU A 166 1.86 14.44 3.10
CA LEU A 166 2.91 15.27 2.51
C LEU A 166 2.40 16.71 2.29
N PRO A 167 3.26 17.74 2.44
CA PRO A 167 2.91 19.09 1.98
C PRO A 167 2.65 19.10 0.47
N GLU A 168 1.92 20.12 0.01
CA GLU A 168 1.62 20.32 -1.41
C GLU A 168 2.90 20.42 -2.26
N THR A 169 3.93 21.11 -1.78
CA THR A 169 5.24 21.18 -2.45
C THR A 169 5.88 19.79 -2.59
N GLY A 170 5.74 18.94 -1.56
CA GLY A 170 6.22 17.55 -1.60
C GLY A 170 5.46 16.70 -2.61
N ARG A 171 4.13 16.77 -2.61
CA ARG A 171 3.30 16.10 -3.62
C ARG A 171 3.68 16.50 -5.05
N ASN A 172 3.86 17.80 -5.29
CA ASN A 172 4.28 18.33 -6.59
C ASN A 172 5.70 17.89 -6.98
N ALA A 173 6.64 17.84 -6.04
CA ALA A 173 7.98 17.31 -6.27
C ALA A 173 7.95 15.83 -6.68
N PHE A 174 7.28 14.98 -5.90
CA PHE A 174 7.17 13.56 -6.23
C PHE A 174 6.44 13.31 -7.55
N ALA A 175 5.36 14.05 -7.85
CA ALA A 175 4.67 13.95 -9.14
C ALA A 175 5.60 14.29 -10.32
N THR A 176 6.31 15.42 -10.22
CA THR A 176 7.23 15.92 -11.25
C THR A 176 8.39 14.97 -11.50
N ILE A 177 8.98 14.43 -10.44
CA ILE A 177 10.11 13.50 -10.50
C ILE A 177 9.63 12.13 -11.01
N ALA A 178 8.54 11.59 -10.46
CA ALA A 178 8.02 10.27 -10.84
C ALA A 178 7.66 10.22 -12.32
N GLN A 179 6.95 11.24 -12.83
CA GLN A 179 6.58 11.31 -14.24
C GLN A 179 7.81 11.23 -15.17
N ARG A 180 8.91 11.91 -14.82
CA ARG A 180 10.15 11.90 -15.61
C ARG A 180 10.89 10.57 -15.52
N VAL A 181 11.00 10.01 -14.31
CA VAL A 181 11.60 8.67 -14.12
C VAL A 181 10.83 7.64 -14.93
N GLU A 182 9.52 7.62 -14.85
CA GLU A 182 8.67 6.70 -15.61
C GLU A 182 8.81 6.89 -17.13
N ARG A 183 8.85 8.14 -17.59
CA ARG A 183 9.06 8.45 -19.02
C ARG A 183 10.40 7.89 -19.52
N SER A 184 11.45 8.01 -18.72
CA SER A 184 12.78 7.46 -19.09
C SER A 184 12.82 5.93 -19.02
N ARG A 185 12.25 5.34 -17.97
CA ARG A 185 12.43 3.92 -17.65
C ARG A 185 11.42 3.01 -18.35
N PHE A 186 10.22 3.51 -18.62
CA PHE A 186 9.14 2.73 -19.24
C PHE A 186 8.84 3.15 -20.67
N ALA A 187 8.99 4.44 -21.01
CA ALA A 187 8.76 4.91 -22.38
C ALA A 187 10.04 5.05 -23.22
N LEU A 188 11.21 4.65 -22.67
CA LEU A 188 12.52 4.71 -23.34
C LEU A 188 12.84 6.09 -23.95
N ARG A 189 12.37 7.16 -23.30
CA ARG A 189 12.65 8.54 -23.72
C ARG A 189 13.71 9.15 -22.82
N ASP A 190 14.84 9.50 -23.40
CA ASP A 190 15.91 10.16 -22.67
C ASP A 190 15.42 11.47 -22.02
N LEU A 191 15.98 11.76 -20.85
CA LEU A 191 15.79 13.04 -20.19
C LEU A 191 16.88 13.99 -20.66
N ASN A 192 16.52 15.25 -20.88
CA ASN A 192 17.48 16.30 -21.21
C ASN A 192 17.71 17.22 -19.99
N ALA A 193 18.55 18.23 -20.18
CA ALA A 193 18.88 19.21 -19.14
C ALA A 193 17.65 19.97 -18.61
N GLN A 194 16.64 20.24 -19.44
CA GLN A 194 15.40 20.91 -19.04
C GLN A 194 14.54 20.00 -18.15
N ASP A 195 14.43 18.72 -18.51
CA ASP A 195 13.73 17.73 -17.68
C ASP A 195 14.39 17.60 -16.32
N TRP A 196 15.73 17.54 -16.29
CA TRP A 196 16.52 17.54 -15.06
C TRP A 196 16.28 18.80 -14.23
N ALA A 197 16.41 19.99 -14.81
CA ALA A 197 16.24 21.25 -14.10
C ALA A 197 14.85 21.37 -13.45
N ALA A 198 13.80 20.87 -14.11
CA ALA A 198 12.46 20.83 -13.56
C ALA A 198 12.33 19.86 -12.38
N ALA A 199 12.91 18.65 -12.46
CA ALA A 199 12.91 17.69 -11.35
C ALA A 199 13.69 18.22 -10.14
N ARG A 200 14.88 18.77 -10.40
CA ARG A 200 15.75 19.40 -9.40
C ARG A 200 15.06 20.58 -8.72
N GLY A 201 14.45 21.46 -9.50
CA GLY A 201 13.73 22.64 -9.00
C GLY A 201 12.56 22.26 -8.10
N ALA A 202 11.75 21.28 -8.52
CA ALA A 202 10.61 20.83 -7.72
C ALA A 202 11.06 20.22 -6.37
N TYR A 203 12.13 19.43 -6.35
CA TYR A 203 12.67 18.91 -5.09
C TYR A 203 13.27 19.99 -4.21
N ALA A 204 13.97 20.97 -4.79
CA ALA A 204 14.53 22.08 -4.04
C ALA A 204 13.45 22.96 -3.41
N GLU A 205 12.35 23.21 -4.12
CA GLU A 205 11.18 23.90 -3.58
C GLU A 205 10.57 23.13 -2.41
N PHE A 206 10.43 21.81 -2.56
CA PHE A 206 9.98 20.95 -1.47
C PHE A 206 10.91 21.00 -0.25
N ALA A 207 12.22 20.96 -0.46
CA ALA A 207 13.22 21.07 0.60
C ALA A 207 13.46 22.51 1.09
N GLN A 208 12.70 23.49 0.59
CA GLN A 208 12.86 24.93 0.88
C GLN A 208 14.28 25.46 0.64
N ILE A 209 14.96 24.90 -0.34
CA ILE A 209 16.30 25.28 -0.75
C ILE A 209 16.19 26.44 -1.75
N ARG A 210 16.57 27.66 -1.32
CA ARG A 210 16.75 28.79 -2.24
C ARG A 210 18.09 28.70 -2.93
N PHE A 211 18.09 28.83 -4.25
CA PHE A 211 19.29 29.09 -5.03
C PHE A 211 19.55 30.60 -5.05
N THR A 212 20.72 31.02 -4.57
CA THR A 212 21.25 32.35 -4.89
C THR A 212 21.70 32.32 -6.34
N VAL A 213 21.05 33.13 -7.17
CA VAL A 213 21.43 33.40 -8.57
C VAL A 213 22.77 34.11 -8.61
#